data_AF-A0A7L3NRJ7-F1
#
_entry.id   AF-A0A7L3NRJ7-F1
#
_cell.length_a   1.000
_cell.length_b   1.000
_cell.length_c   1.000
_cell.angle_alpha   90.00
_cell.angle_beta   90.00
_cell.angle_gamma   90.00
#
_symmetry.space_group_name_H-M   'P 1'
#
loop_
_entity.id
_entity.type
_entity.pdbx_description
1 polymer ?
#
loop_
_entity_poly.entity_id
_entity_poly.type
_entity_poly.pdbx_seq_one_letter_code
_entity_poly.pdbx_strand_id
1 'polypeptide(L)' 'WVEHLPESESTQYQMLYSHGTGVIHVLGILPQSHLNVLSFNVEDGEVTKQV' A
#
# COMPACT_ATOMS: atom_id res chain seq x y z
N TRP A 1 4.74 6.70 13.24
CA TRP A 1 5.55 6.88 12.02
C TRP A 1 4.63 7.42 10.93
N VAL A 2 5.18 8.10 9.92
CA VAL A 2 4.41 8.63 8.77
C VAL A 2 5.16 8.16 7.52
N GLU A 3 4.51 7.36 6.68
CA GLU A 3 5.07 6.91 5.41
C GLU A 3 4.37 7.58 4.24
N HIS A 4 5.15 7.93 3.23
CA HIS A 4 4.60 8.39 1.97
C HIS A 4 4.31 7.18 1.09
N LEU A 5 3.06 7.06 0.65
CA LEU A 5 2.72 6.11 -0.39
C LEU A 5 3.45 6.52 -1.68
N PRO A 6 3.85 5.55 -2.52
CA PRO A 6 4.49 5.84 -3.80
C PRO A 6 3.63 6.82 -4.60
N GLU A 7 4.25 7.90 -5.07
CA GLU A 7 3.60 8.84 -5.97
C GLU A 7 3.08 8.09 -7.20
N SER A 8 1.78 8.19 -7.44
CA SER A 8 1.14 7.61 -8.62
C SER A 8 0.18 8.63 -9.20
N GLU A 9 0.40 8.99 -10.47
CA GLU A 9 -0.47 9.94 -11.17
C GLU A 9 -1.91 9.42 -11.37
N SER A 10 -2.12 8.10 -11.25
CA SER A 10 -3.39 7.44 -11.56
C SER A 10 -3.90 6.45 -10.51
N THR A 11 -3.06 5.97 -9.57
CA THR A 11 -3.52 5.06 -8.50
C THR A 11 -4.20 5.84 -7.40
N GLN A 12 -5.46 5.50 -7.13
CA GLN A 12 -6.19 5.98 -5.98
C GLN A 12 -6.08 4.95 -4.86
N TYR A 13 -5.34 5.28 -3.79
CA TYR A 13 -5.28 4.46 -2.58
C TYR A 13 -6.54 4.65 -1.75
N GLN A 14 -7.28 3.57 -1.49
CA GLN A 14 -8.62 3.63 -0.89
C GLN A 14 -8.75 2.87 0.42
N MET A 15 -7.86 1.89 0.68
CA MET A 15 -7.98 1.04 1.86
C MET A 15 -6.63 0.70 2.46
N LEU A 16 -6.58 0.72 3.80
CA LEU A 16 -5.49 0.19 4.59
C LEU A 16 -6.01 -0.97 5.44
N TYR A 17 -5.23 -2.05 5.55
CA TYR A 17 -5.53 -3.20 6.36
C TYR A 17 -4.29 -3.70 7.10
N SER A 18 -4.45 -4.09 8.37
CA SER A 18 -3.41 -4.78 9.13
C SER A 18 -4.04 -5.82 10.04
N HIS A 19 -3.32 -6.95 10.20
CA HIS A 19 -3.73 -8.07 11.05
C HIS A 19 -2.83 -8.22 12.29
N GLY A 20 -2.04 -7.20 12.64
CA GLY A 20 -1.16 -7.23 13.81
C GLY A 20 0.12 -8.07 13.65
N THR A 21 0.49 -8.39 12.41
CA THR A 21 1.70 -9.18 12.08
C THR A 21 2.92 -8.31 11.74
N GLY A 22 2.91 -7.03 12.09
CA GLY A 22 3.97 -6.08 11.71
C GLY A 22 3.94 -5.66 10.24
N VAL A 23 2.85 -5.97 9.51
CA VAL A 23 2.67 -5.60 8.10
C VAL A 23 1.38 -4.82 7.91
N ILE A 24 1.43 -3.80 7.06
CA ILE A 24 0.26 -3.05 6.59
C ILE A 24 0.10 -3.27 5.09
N HIS A 25 -1.10 -3.64 4.67
CA HIS A 25 -1.48 -3.71 3.28
C HIS A 25 -2.24 -2.45 2.87
N VAL A 26 -1.85 -1.88 1.73
CA VAL A 26 -2.49 -0.71 1.13
C VAL A 26 -3.03 -1.12 -0.23
N LEU A 27 -4.33 -0.93 -0.43
CA LEU A 27 -5.00 -1.21 -1.69
C LEU A 27 -5.17 0.10 -2.47
N GLY A 28 -4.64 0.11 -3.68
CA GLY A 28 -4.80 1.15 -4.67
C GLY A 28 -5.58 0.66 -5.87
N ILE A 29 -6.48 1.49 -6.40
CA ILE A 29 -7.22 1.20 -7.62
C ILE A 29 -6.72 2.13 -8.72
N LEU A 30 -6.36 1.56 -9.86
CA LEU A 30 -6.24 2.28 -11.11
C LEU A 30 -7.58 2.19 -11.84
N PRO A 31 -8.34 3.29 -12.00
CA PRO A 31 -9.65 3.23 -12.63
C PRO A 31 -9.59 2.56 -14.00
N GLN A 32 -10.53 1.65 -14.25
CA GLN A 32 -10.69 0.95 -15.54
C GLN A 32 -9.49 0.07 -15.96
N SER A 33 -8.57 -0.25 -15.05
CA SER A 33 -7.39 -1.04 -15.38
C SER A 33 -7.13 -2.20 -14.40
N HIS A 34 -6.65 -1.94 -13.20
CA HIS A 34 -6.32 -3.00 -12.23
C HIS A 34 -6.28 -2.49 -10.79
N LEU A 35 -6.26 -3.44 -9.85
CA LEU A 35 -5.97 -3.21 -8.43
C LEU A 35 -4.45 -3.36 -8.22
N ASN A 36 -3.88 -2.50 -7.39
CA ASN A 36 -2.51 -2.57 -6.89
C ASN A 36 -2.55 -2.82 -5.38
N VAL A 37 -1.74 -3.74 -4.89
CA VAL A 37 -1.61 -4.07 -3.47
C VAL A 37 -0.17 -3.86 -3.03
N LEU A 38 0.03 -2.88 -2.15
CA LEU A 38 1.31 -2.63 -1.51
C LEU A 38 1.33 -3.26 -0.11
N SER A 39 2.48 -3.77 0.30
CA SER A 39 2.70 -4.27 1.66
C SER A 39 3.89 -3.56 2.26
N PHE A 40 3.69 -2.96 3.44
CA PHE A 40 4.71 -2.21 4.17
C PHE A 40 5.05 -2.94 5.46
N ASN A 41 6.33 -2.99 5.80
CA ASN A 41 6.76 -3.33 7.15
C ASN A 41 6.52 -2.12 8.07
N VAL A 42 5.91 -2.37 9.23
CA VAL A 42 5.57 -1.34 10.21
C VAL A 42 6.81 -0.81 10.94
N GLU A 43 7.86 -1.62 11.06
CA GLU A 43 9.07 -1.27 11.81
C GLU A 43 9.93 -0.23 11.08
N ASP A 44 10.12 -0.41 9.77
CA ASP A 44 11.05 0.39 8.95
C ASP A 44 10.36 1.19 7.83
N GLY A 45 9.08 0.93 7.55
CA GLY A 45 8.33 1.58 6.47
C GLY A 45 8.65 1.05 5.08
N GLU A 46 9.44 -0.03 4.96
CA GLU A 46 9.85 -0.54 3.65
C GLU A 46 8.71 -1.26 2.93
N VAL A 47 8.65 -1.08 1.60
CA VAL A 47 7.76 -1.84 0.73
C VAL A 47 8.31 -3.26 0.60
N THR A 48 7.65 -4.20 1.26
CA THR A 48 8.00 -5.63 1.23
C THR A 48 7.43 -6.34 0.02
N LYS A 49 6.33 -5.83 -0.55
CA LYS A 49 5.67 -6.43 -1.71
C LYS A 49 4.79 -5.43 -2.45
N GLN A 50 4.77 -5.54 -3.77
CA GLN A 50 3.86 -4.83 -4.67
C GLN A 50 3.31 -5.81 -5.72
N VAL A 51 2.00 -5.82 -5.93
CA VAL A 51 1.30 -6.70 -6.89
C VAL A 51 0.20 -5.95 -7.60
#